data_AF-A0A7S0NQ51-F1
#
_entry.id   AF-A0A7S0NQ51-F1
#
_cell.length_a   1.000
_cell.length_b   1.000
_cell.length_c   1.000
_cell.angle_alpha   90.00
_cell.angle_beta   90.00
_cell.angle_gamma   90.00
#
_symmetry.space_group_name_H-M   'P 1'
#
loop_
_entity.id
_entity.type
_entity.pdbx_description
1 polymer ?
#
loop_
_entity_poly.entity_id
_entity_poly.type
_entity_poly.pdbx_seq_one_letter_code
_entity_poly.pdbx_strand_id
1 'polypeptide(L)'
;NMLDAIQVSVFETALVPAVAKAIEAAELQMAPEVQGRIIRLVVPRPTSEARTAISKQVRKLADHAKSVLRSARQAAMKQAKALPTKDETRRAEKEIQAVLDEYTKKVSAAAEAKEKEVLSV
;
A
#
# COMPACT_ATOMS: atom_id res chain seq x y z
N ASN A 1 8.44 -7.62 -24.32
CA ASN A 1 7.38 -7.93 -23.33
C ASN A 1 7.74 -9.21 -22.60
N MET A 2 8.49 -9.13 -21.50
CA MET A 2 8.73 -10.26 -20.62
C MET A 2 7.66 -10.21 -19.51
N LEU A 3 7.11 -11.37 -19.13
CA LEU A 3 6.28 -11.48 -17.93
C LEU A 3 7.22 -11.43 -16.73
N ASP A 4 6.90 -10.59 -15.74
CA ASP A 4 7.65 -10.55 -14.50
C ASP A 4 7.51 -11.91 -13.80
N ALA A 5 8.61 -12.46 -13.30
CA ALA A 5 8.64 -13.76 -12.66
C ALA A 5 9.39 -13.67 -11.34
N ILE A 6 8.81 -14.25 -10.29
CA ILE A 6 9.48 -14.44 -9.01
C ILE A 6 10.23 -15.77 -9.07
N GLN A 7 11.51 -15.74 -8.72
CA GLN A 7 12.35 -16.93 -8.68
C GLN A 7 12.64 -17.31 -7.23
N VAL A 8 12.27 -18.53 -6.85
CA VAL A 8 12.58 -19.13 -5.56
C VAL A 8 13.67 -20.17 -5.78
N SER A 9 14.82 -20.00 -5.12
CA SER A 9 15.90 -20.98 -5.16
C SER A 9 15.86 -21.84 -3.91
N VAL A 10 15.74 -23.14 -4.08
CA VAL A 10 15.71 -24.12 -2.98
C VAL A 10 17.12 -24.68 -2.79
N PHE A 11 17.66 -24.53 -1.58
CA PHE A 11 19.04 -24.95 -1.29
C PHE A 11 19.21 -26.47 -1.33
N GLU A 12 18.22 -27.21 -0.84
CA GLU A 12 18.20 -28.68 -0.86
C GLU A 12 17.20 -29.19 -1.89
N THR A 13 17.67 -29.91 -2.91
CA THR A 13 16.81 -30.43 -3.99
C THR A 13 15.68 -31.33 -3.47
N ALA A 14 15.91 -32.06 -2.38
CA ALA A 14 14.92 -32.91 -1.74
C ALA A 14 13.70 -32.14 -1.20
N LEU A 15 13.85 -30.84 -0.90
CA LEU A 15 12.78 -29.99 -0.38
C LEU A 15 11.95 -29.32 -1.48
N VAL A 16 12.38 -29.37 -2.74
CA VAL A 16 11.67 -28.72 -3.87
C VAL A 16 10.18 -29.11 -3.94
N PRO A 17 9.77 -30.39 -3.79
CA PRO A 17 8.36 -30.76 -3.83
C PRO A 17 7.56 -30.16 -2.65
N ALA A 18 8.16 -30.09 -1.47
CA ALA A 18 7.51 -29.53 -0.28
C ALA A 18 7.31 -28.01 -0.44
N VAL A 19 8.31 -27.30 -0.95
CA VAL A 19 8.22 -25.86 -1.22
C VAL A 19 7.19 -25.57 -2.31
N ALA A 20 7.19 -26.33 -3.42
CA ALA A 20 6.21 -26.15 -4.50
C ALA A 20 4.77 -26.35 -3.98
N LYS A 21 4.54 -27.40 -3.19
CA LYS A 21 3.22 -27.66 -2.58
C LYS A 21 2.79 -26.58 -1.60
N ALA A 22 3.72 -26.02 -0.83
CA ALA A 22 3.42 -24.91 0.08
C ALA A 22 3.03 -23.64 -0.69
N ILE A 23 3.67 -23.38 -1.84
CA ILE A 23 3.32 -22.26 -2.71
C ILE A 23 1.92 -22.44 -3.32
N GLU A 24 1.57 -23.64 -3.78
CA GLU A 24 0.22 -23.95 -4.27
C GLU A 24 -0.83 -23.77 -3.18
N ALA A 25 -0.55 -24.27 -1.96
CA ALA A 25 -1.45 -24.17 -0.82
C ALA A 25 -1.63 -22.73 -0.29
N ALA A 26 -0.72 -21.81 -0.62
CA ALA A 26 -0.83 -20.40 -0.26
C ALA A 26 -1.84 -19.63 -1.14
N GLU A 27 -2.47 -20.30 -2.12
CA GLU A 27 -3.53 -19.73 -2.98
C GLU A 27 -3.12 -18.43 -3.68
N LEU A 28 -1.83 -18.29 -4.02
CA LEU A 28 -1.26 -17.09 -4.63
C LEU A 28 -1.74 -16.84 -6.07
N GLN A 29 -2.67 -17.66 -6.58
CA GLN A 29 -3.17 -17.63 -7.96
C GLN A 29 -2.05 -17.72 -9.02
N MET A 30 -0.93 -18.34 -8.65
CA MET A 30 0.26 -18.53 -9.48
C MET A 30 0.68 -20.00 -9.36
N ALA A 31 0.80 -20.69 -10.50
CA ALA A 31 1.28 -22.07 -10.53
C ALA A 31 2.82 -22.09 -10.44
N PRO A 32 3.43 -22.88 -9.53
CA PRO A 32 4.88 -23.04 -9.49
C PRO A 32 5.38 -23.85 -10.68
N GLU A 33 6.36 -23.30 -11.41
CA GLU A 33 7.10 -23.99 -12.45
C GLU A 33 8.46 -24.45 -11.89
N VAL A 34 8.63 -25.76 -11.71
CA VAL A 34 9.86 -26.34 -11.15
C VAL A 34 10.90 -26.58 -12.25
N GLN A 35 12.11 -26.03 -12.07
CA GLN A 35 13.27 -26.20 -12.94
C GLN A 35 14.50 -26.58 -12.09
N GLY A 36 14.63 -27.87 -11.80
CA GLY A 36 15.68 -28.38 -10.91
C GLY A 36 15.53 -27.85 -9.48
N ARG A 37 16.46 -27.00 -9.04
CA ARG A 37 16.43 -26.36 -7.71
C ARG A 37 15.69 -25.02 -7.69
N ILE A 38 15.22 -24.56 -8.84
CA ILE A 38 14.56 -23.27 -9.00
C ILE A 38 13.06 -23.51 -9.17
N ILE A 39 12.24 -22.73 -8.47
CA ILE A 39 10.79 -22.65 -8.68
C ILE A 39 10.48 -21.25 -9.21
N ARG A 40 9.84 -21.17 -10.38
CA ARG A 40 9.42 -19.90 -10.99
C ARG A 40 7.93 -19.68 -10.78
N LEU A 41 7.56 -18.46 -10.43
CA LEU A 41 6.18 -18.01 -10.36
C LEU A 41 5.99 -16.88 -11.37
N VAL A 42 5.24 -17.18 -12.43
CA VAL A 42 4.93 -16.19 -13.46
C VAL A 42 3.83 -15.29 -12.92
N VAL A 43 4.10 -13.99 -12.81
CA VAL A 43 3.12 -13.01 -12.33
C VAL A 43 2.15 -12.72 -13.48
N PRO A 44 0.84 -13.04 -13.34
CA PRO A 44 -0.14 -12.73 -14.36
C PRO A 44 -0.24 -11.21 -14.53
N ARG A 45 -0.28 -10.72 -15.77
CA ARG A 45 -0.61 -9.31 -15.99
C ARG A 45 -2.07 -9.09 -15.59
N PRO A 46 -2.38 -8.11 -14.73
CA PRO A 46 -3.75 -7.84 -14.35
C PRO A 46 -4.53 -7.33 -15.57
N THR A 47 -5.77 -7.79 -15.70
CA THR A 47 -6.74 -7.32 -16.71
C THR A 47 -7.09 -5.85 -16.48
N SER A 48 -7.69 -5.20 -17.49
CA SER A 48 -8.18 -3.81 -17.34
C SER A 48 -9.19 -3.67 -16.19
N GLU A 49 -10.07 -4.66 -16.03
CA GLU A 49 -11.04 -4.71 -14.93
C GLU A 49 -10.36 -4.84 -13.56
N ALA A 50 -9.36 -5.73 -13.43
CA ALA A 50 -8.59 -5.88 -12.20
C ALA A 50 -7.82 -4.60 -11.84
N ARG A 51 -7.21 -3.93 -12.83
CA ARG A 51 -6.54 -2.63 -12.63
C ARG A 51 -7.51 -1.56 -12.15
N THR A 52 -8.70 -1.50 -12.74
CA THR A 52 -9.76 -0.57 -12.33
C THR A 52 -10.23 -0.87 -10.90
N ALA A 53 -10.36 -2.15 -10.52
CA ALA A 53 -10.72 -2.54 -9.16
C ALA A 53 -9.65 -2.12 -8.14
N ILE A 54 -8.37 -2.32 -8.46
CA ILE A 54 -7.24 -1.88 -7.62
C ILE A 54 -7.24 -0.35 -7.48
N SER A 55 -7.42 0.40 -8.57
CA SER A 55 -7.51 1.87 -8.53
C SER A 55 -8.66 2.33 -7.60
N LYS A 56 -9.83 1.69 -7.66
CA LYS A 56 -10.94 1.98 -6.72
C LYS A 56 -10.56 1.69 -5.27
N GLN A 57 -9.79 0.63 -5.00
CA GLN A 57 -9.30 0.31 -3.65
C GLN A 57 -8.31 1.37 -3.15
N VAL A 58 -7.38 1.82 -4.00
CA VAL A 58 -6.44 2.90 -3.67
C VAL A 58 -7.19 4.16 -3.25
N ARG A 59 -8.20 4.56 -4.03
CA ARG A 59 -9.03 5.73 -3.70
C ARG A 59 -9.75 5.58 -2.36
N LYS A 60 -10.36 4.42 -2.10
CA LYS A 60 -11.01 4.11 -0.80
C LYS A 60 -10.04 4.24 0.38
N LEU A 61 -8.82 3.71 0.24
CA LEU A 61 -7.79 3.80 1.27
C LEU A 61 -7.35 5.26 1.50
N ALA A 62 -7.17 6.03 0.43
CA ALA A 62 -6.82 7.45 0.51
C ALA A 62 -7.91 8.28 1.20
N ASP A 63 -9.18 8.06 0.86
CA ASP A 63 -10.32 8.74 1.48
C ASP A 63 -10.45 8.39 2.97
N HIS A 64 -10.25 7.12 3.31
CA HIS A 64 -10.21 6.67 4.70
C HIS A 64 -9.08 7.36 5.49
N ALA A 65 -7.85 7.37 4.94
CA ALA A 65 -6.72 8.03 5.57
C ALA A 65 -6.96 9.54 5.78
N LYS A 66 -7.52 10.23 4.79
CA LYS A 66 -7.92 11.64 4.91
C LYS A 66 -8.98 11.85 6.00
N SER A 67 -9.91 10.92 6.15
CA SER A 67 -10.90 10.96 7.23
C SER A 67 -10.25 10.85 8.61
N VAL A 68 -9.36 9.87 8.79
CA VAL A 68 -8.59 9.68 10.04
C VAL A 68 -7.77 10.92 10.37
N LEU A 69 -7.09 11.50 9.39
CA LEU A 69 -6.32 12.75 9.55
C LEU A 69 -7.21 13.91 10.02
N ARG A 70 -8.42 14.08 9.45
CA ARG A 70 -9.36 15.12 9.89
C ARG A 70 -9.82 14.90 11.33
N SER A 71 -10.14 13.66 11.71
CA SER A 71 -10.53 13.32 13.08
C SER A 71 -9.40 13.56 14.08
N ALA A 72 -8.17 13.18 13.73
CA ALA A 72 -6.98 13.45 14.54
C ALA A 72 -6.76 14.96 14.72
N ARG A 73 -6.91 15.76 13.65
CA ARG A 73 -6.86 17.23 13.75
C ARG A 73 -7.92 17.76 14.72
N GLN A 74 -9.17 17.31 14.63
CA GLN A 74 -10.23 17.78 15.53
C GLN A 74 -9.88 17.51 17.00
N ALA A 75 -9.37 16.32 17.31
CA ALA A 75 -8.93 15.97 18.65
C ALA A 75 -7.77 16.85 19.12
N ALA A 76 -6.74 17.04 18.29
CA ALA A 76 -5.58 17.87 18.60
C ALA A 76 -5.97 19.35 18.80
N MET A 77 -6.85 19.89 17.95
CA MET A 77 -7.36 21.27 18.08
C MET A 77 -8.14 21.47 19.38
N LYS A 78 -8.88 20.45 19.85
CA LYS A 78 -9.55 20.50 21.15
C LYS A 78 -8.55 20.58 22.30
N GLN A 79 -7.43 19.84 22.22
CA GLN A 79 -6.37 19.90 23.23
C GLN A 79 -5.62 21.23 23.20
N ALA A 80 -5.35 21.78 22.02
CA ALA A 80 -4.69 23.08 21.87
C ALA A 80 -5.47 24.22 22.57
N LYS A 81 -6.80 24.15 22.57
CA LYS A 81 -7.66 25.13 23.27
C LYS A 81 -7.53 25.10 24.80
N ALA A 82 -6.95 24.05 25.38
CA ALA A 82 -6.70 23.94 26.82
C ALA A 82 -5.34 24.53 27.24
N LEU A 83 -4.55 25.07 26.29
CA LEU A 83 -3.28 25.72 26.60
C LEU A 83 -3.49 27.04 27.36
N PRO A 84 -2.56 27.41 28.26
CA PRO A 84 -2.79 28.48 29.23
C PRO A 84 -2.76 29.88 28.63
N THR A 85 -2.04 30.08 27.51
CA THR A 85 -1.94 31.40 26.86
C THR A 85 -2.51 31.40 25.44
N LYS A 86 -3.04 32.55 25.00
CA LYS A 86 -3.53 32.73 23.63
C LYS A 86 -2.43 32.54 22.58
N ASP A 87 -1.20 32.92 22.90
CA ASP A 87 -0.07 32.80 21.99
C ASP A 87 0.34 31.33 21.80
N GLU A 88 0.37 30.53 22.86
CA GLU A 88 0.63 29.08 22.77
C GLU A 88 -0.47 28.36 22.00
N THR A 89 -1.75 28.67 22.28
CA THR A 89 -2.89 28.12 21.52
C THR A 89 -2.74 28.41 20.03
N ARG A 90 -2.46 29.67 19.67
CA ARG A 90 -2.32 30.08 18.27
C ARG A 90 -1.13 29.39 17.57
N ARG A 91 -0.01 29.20 18.27
CA ARG A 91 1.15 28.46 17.75
C ARG A 91 0.80 26.99 17.51
N ALA A 92 0.23 26.33 18.51
CA ALA A 92 -0.17 24.93 18.42
C ALA A 92 -1.19 24.69 17.28
N GLU A 93 -2.22 25.53 17.16
CA GLU A 93 -3.20 25.42 16.07
C GLU A 93 -2.54 25.54 14.68
N LYS A 94 -1.57 26.46 14.52
CA LYS A 94 -0.84 26.64 13.27
C LYS A 94 0.02 25.42 12.93
N GLU A 95 0.72 24.87 13.91
CA GLU A 95 1.54 23.67 13.74
C GLU A 95 0.69 22.43 13.42
N ILE A 96 -0.41 22.23 14.15
CA ILE A 96 -1.36 21.14 13.90
C ILE A 96 -1.91 21.23 12.46
N GLN A 97 -2.25 22.44 11.99
CA GLN A 97 -2.74 22.63 10.63
C GLN A 97 -1.65 22.36 9.59
N ALA A 98 -0.42 22.83 9.81
CA ALA A 98 0.70 22.59 8.91
C ALA A 98 0.99 21.09 8.75
N VAL A 99 1.00 20.33 9.86
CA VAL A 99 1.16 18.87 9.85
C VAL A 99 0.00 18.21 9.10
N LEU A 100 -1.26 18.62 9.35
CA LEU A 100 -2.40 18.07 8.62
C LEU A 100 -2.25 18.26 7.11
N ASP A 101 -1.90 19.48 6.69
CA ASP A 101 -1.79 19.83 5.26
C ASP A 101 -0.67 19.04 4.58
N GLU A 102 0.47 18.86 5.26
CA GLU A 102 1.58 18.04 4.78
C GLU A 102 1.14 16.59 4.54
N TYR A 103 0.55 15.94 5.54
CA TYR A 103 0.16 14.53 5.41
C TYR A 103 -1.02 14.33 4.45
N THR A 104 -1.93 15.30 4.36
CA THR A 104 -3.01 15.27 3.35
C THR A 104 -2.47 15.31 1.93
N LYS A 105 -1.43 16.13 1.69
CA LYS A 105 -0.72 16.16 0.40
C LYS A 105 0.00 14.85 0.12
N LYS A 106 0.73 14.30 1.11
CA LYS A 106 1.42 13.00 0.97
C LYS A 106 0.46 11.86 0.61
N VAL A 107 -0.69 11.77 1.28
CA VAL A 107 -1.71 10.76 0.97
C VAL A 107 -2.24 10.94 -0.45
N SER A 108 -2.51 12.19 -0.87
CA SER A 108 -3.04 12.45 -2.21
C SER A 108 -2.03 12.11 -3.30
N ALA A 109 -0.77 12.52 -3.13
CA ALA A 109 0.31 12.22 -4.07
C ALA A 109 0.59 10.71 -4.18
N ALA A 110 0.59 9.99 -3.05
CA ALA A 110 0.78 8.54 -3.05
C ALA A 110 -0.37 7.81 -3.76
N ALA A 111 -1.61 8.24 -3.52
CA ALA A 111 -2.78 7.67 -4.19
C ALA A 111 -2.75 7.93 -5.70
N GLU A 112 -2.48 9.16 -6.13
CA GLU A 112 -2.39 9.53 -7.54
C GLU A 112 -1.26 8.78 -8.26
N ALA A 113 -0.08 8.70 -7.64
CA ALA A 113 1.04 7.96 -8.19
C ALA A 113 0.69 6.47 -8.37
N LYS A 114 0.03 5.86 -7.39
CA LYS A 114 -0.35 4.44 -7.46
C LYS A 114 -1.49 4.18 -8.43
N GLU A 115 -2.49 5.05 -8.50
CA GLU A 115 -3.56 4.98 -9.50
C GLU A 115 -2.99 5.07 -10.92
N LYS A 116 -2.08 6.01 -11.15
CA LYS A 116 -1.39 6.15 -12.45
C LYS A 116 -0.59 4.90 -12.77
N GLU A 117 0.23 4.40 -11.85
CA GLU A 117 1.04 3.18 -12.04
C GLU A 117 0.17 1.97 -12.41
N VAL A 118 -0.97 1.80 -11.72
CA VAL A 118 -1.88 0.66 -11.94
C VAL A 118 -2.60 0.76 -13.29
N LEU A 119 -2.96 1.97 -13.72
CA LEU A 119 -3.69 2.20 -14.96
C LEU A 119 -2.79 2.36 -16.20
N SER A 120 -1.54 2.77 -16.03
CA SER A 120 -0.58 2.86 -17.12
C SER A 120 -0.03 1.49 -17.52
N VAL A 121 -0.02 1.21 -18.82
CA VAL A 121 0.72 0.12 -19.47
C VAL A 121 1.60 0.73 -20.55
#